data_AF-A0A1H1QNN7-F1
#
_entry.id   AF-A0A1H1QNN7-F1
#
_cell.length_a   1.000
_cell.length_b   1.000
_cell.length_c   1.000
_cell.angle_alpha   90.00
_cell.angle_beta   90.00
_cell.angle_gamma   90.00
#
_symmetry.space_group_name_H-M   'P 1'
#
loop_
_entity.id
_entity.type
_entity.pdbx_description
1 polymer ?
#
loop_
_entity_poly.entity_id
_entity_poly.type
_entity_poly.pdbx_seq_one_letter_code
_entity_poly.pdbx_strand_id
1 'polypeptide(L)'
;MIGRWSQSLKNRGLNPVVALGYAVVVALFIWTLAQFYIPGKGLSYLIAFGARQEQARLSKIRKLDYYVTKGSDGYDAQYYVQIAMDPSLQNQALKRAVDSLPYRGRRILFAATAYAFGLGQPAWILQVFALQNVVTWFLLAALLLHWFPPRGWDNFIRWAGVMLSFGVCLSFRNALFDGPSLLLIAFGVYLLDKGRPWWSTAVFALGGLGKETNLLGSAALLPRLTDGRRAWGLAVMRGLLTALPLALWVIYIALVIGGKAGDAGARNFDLPFFAYGRKLRDVFDALPDLSAANAGPLWSLCMLVALTVQFLYLVLRPQWAQAWWRIGITYAVLLIFLGDAVWEGYPGAASRVLLPMQLAFNVLVPTGRAWWLVLVLGNLTMLAAPAALESPAGDGYVVRGPDALIYGAGRQKFSLDFEDDWYPVERLNSDYWCWSAGSADIVAHNPQAGPLLVRLRFTISADGWRTVRLRVNGLGLWASELSQHSSVDVTLNEVVLPPGESRLEFITDTPSSRLGGDPRPLAFKLQNLRVNVQQPRPAGATP
;
A
#
# COMPACT_ATOMS: atom_id res chain seq x y z
N MET A 1 -29.79 -20.77 -12.55
CA MET A 1 -28.39 -20.97 -12.07
C MET A 1 -28.23 -20.80 -10.56
N ILE A 2 -28.80 -19.75 -9.94
CA ILE A 2 -28.68 -19.45 -8.49
C ILE A 2 -29.19 -20.59 -7.58
N GLY A 3 -30.31 -21.24 -7.93
CA GLY A 3 -30.86 -22.37 -7.15
C GLY A 3 -29.94 -23.60 -7.10
N ARG A 4 -29.34 -23.97 -8.24
CA ARG A 4 -28.38 -25.11 -8.32
C ARG A 4 -27.09 -24.82 -7.55
N TRP A 5 -26.61 -23.57 -7.58
CA TRP A 5 -25.44 -23.13 -6.81
C TRP A 5 -25.69 -23.19 -5.29
N SER A 6 -26.83 -22.67 -4.84
CA SER A 6 -27.24 -22.70 -3.43
C SER A 6 -27.33 -24.13 -2.90
N GLN A 7 -27.93 -25.04 -3.67
CA GLN A 7 -28.05 -26.45 -3.29
C GLN A 7 -26.68 -27.16 -3.25
N SER A 8 -25.77 -26.86 -4.19
CA SER A 8 -24.41 -27.40 -4.16
C SER A 8 -23.60 -26.93 -2.95
N LEU A 9 -23.79 -25.69 -2.49
CA LEU A 9 -23.10 -25.19 -1.29
C LEU A 9 -23.64 -25.84 -0.01
N LYS A 10 -24.97 -25.98 0.09
CA LYS A 10 -25.61 -26.67 1.22
C LYS A 10 -25.14 -28.11 1.33
N ASN A 11 -24.99 -28.81 0.20
CA ASN A 11 -24.45 -30.19 0.17
C ASN A 11 -23.00 -30.28 0.69
N ARG A 12 -22.23 -29.19 0.69
CA ARG A 12 -20.87 -29.10 1.26
C ARG A 12 -20.87 -28.57 2.69
N GLY A 13 -22.04 -28.40 3.32
CA GLY A 13 -22.19 -27.83 4.66
C GLY A 13 -21.89 -26.34 4.74
N LEU A 14 -22.02 -25.60 3.62
CA LEU A 14 -21.76 -24.17 3.55
C LEU A 14 -23.08 -23.38 3.55
N ASN A 15 -23.04 -22.16 4.09
CA ASN A 15 -24.17 -21.24 4.09
C ASN A 15 -24.08 -20.32 2.86
N PRO A 16 -25.05 -20.38 1.90
CA PRO A 16 -24.99 -19.58 0.67
C PRO A 16 -24.96 -18.07 0.89
N VAL A 17 -25.66 -17.56 1.92
CA VAL A 17 -25.70 -16.12 2.24
C VAL A 17 -24.35 -15.67 2.77
N VAL A 18 -23.74 -16.47 3.65
CA VAL A 18 -22.39 -16.18 4.17
C VAL A 18 -21.37 -16.26 3.04
N ALA A 19 -21.46 -17.28 2.17
CA ALA A 19 -20.57 -17.42 1.01
C ALA A 19 -20.68 -16.22 0.05
N LEU A 20 -21.87 -15.65 -0.13
CA LEU A 20 -22.05 -14.39 -0.87
C LEU A 20 -21.29 -13.23 -0.21
N GLY A 21 -21.29 -13.14 1.13
CA GLY A 21 -20.49 -12.15 1.86
C GLY A 21 -18.99 -12.22 1.55
N TYR A 22 -18.41 -13.43 1.50
CA TYR A 22 -17.01 -13.63 1.08
C TYR A 22 -16.80 -13.16 -0.37
N ALA A 23 -17.71 -13.53 -1.27
CA ALA A 23 -17.64 -13.15 -2.68
C ALA A 23 -17.74 -11.63 -2.87
N VAL A 24 -18.57 -10.93 -2.09
CA VAL A 24 -18.68 -9.46 -2.10
C VAL A 24 -17.36 -8.83 -1.69
N VAL A 25 -16.71 -9.29 -0.62
CA VAL A 25 -15.40 -8.77 -0.20
C VAL A 25 -14.35 -8.96 -1.29
N VAL A 26 -14.31 -10.14 -1.93
CA VAL A 26 -13.40 -10.40 -3.06
C VAL A 26 -13.70 -9.49 -4.25
N ALA A 27 -14.98 -9.29 -4.59
CA ALA A 27 -15.40 -8.41 -5.69
C ALA A 27 -15.04 -6.95 -5.41
N LEU A 28 -15.25 -6.47 -4.19
CA LEU A 28 -14.84 -5.13 -3.76
C LEU A 28 -13.32 -4.97 -3.84
N PHE A 29 -12.54 -5.98 -3.42
CA PHE A 29 -11.10 -5.94 -3.55
C PHE A 29 -10.64 -5.88 -5.02
N ILE A 30 -11.25 -6.67 -5.91
CA ILE A 30 -10.95 -6.62 -7.36
C ILE A 30 -11.29 -5.23 -7.93
N TRP A 31 -12.45 -4.68 -7.54
CA TRP A 31 -12.87 -3.34 -7.94
C TRP A 31 -11.86 -2.28 -7.47
N THR A 32 -11.44 -2.32 -6.21
CA THR A 32 -10.39 -1.47 -5.66
C THR A 32 -9.08 -1.64 -6.42
N LEU A 33 -8.61 -2.87 -6.64
CA LEU A 33 -7.39 -3.16 -7.39
C LEU A 33 -7.40 -2.53 -8.79
N ALA A 34 -8.53 -2.57 -9.49
CA ALA A 34 -8.66 -1.94 -10.81
C ALA A 34 -8.42 -0.42 -10.76
N GLN A 35 -8.73 0.23 -9.64
CA GLN A 35 -8.49 1.67 -9.45
C GLN A 35 -7.01 2.01 -9.23
N PHE A 36 -6.18 1.04 -8.81
CA PHE A 36 -4.74 1.22 -8.65
C PHE A 36 -3.95 1.15 -9.96
N TYR A 37 -4.59 0.73 -11.05
CA TYR A 37 -3.98 0.71 -12.37
C TYR A 37 -3.95 2.10 -12.99
N ILE A 38 -2.75 2.58 -13.32
CA ILE A 38 -2.56 3.85 -14.03
C ILE A 38 -2.13 3.56 -15.48
N PRO A 39 -2.87 4.03 -16.50
CA PRO A 39 -2.52 3.79 -17.90
C PRO A 39 -1.10 4.26 -18.26
N GLY A 40 -0.28 3.33 -18.78
CA GLY A 40 1.14 3.54 -19.09
C GLY A 40 2.09 3.15 -17.95
N LYS A 41 1.69 3.40 -16.69
CA LYS A 41 2.49 3.19 -15.47
C LYS A 41 2.19 1.86 -14.76
N GLY A 42 1.11 1.18 -15.14
CA GLY A 42 0.69 -0.10 -14.56
C GLY A 42 0.32 0.03 -13.08
N LEU A 43 0.77 -0.92 -12.25
CA LEU A 43 0.54 -0.95 -10.81
C LEU A 43 1.67 -0.29 -9.99
N SER A 44 2.50 0.54 -10.62
CA SER A 44 3.67 1.16 -9.97
C SER A 44 3.30 2.09 -8.81
N TYR A 45 2.06 2.56 -8.73
CA TYR A 45 1.55 3.28 -7.56
C TYR A 45 1.71 2.46 -6.27
N LEU A 46 1.51 1.14 -6.33
CA LEU A 46 1.62 0.25 -5.17
C LEU A 46 3.02 0.23 -4.55
N ILE A 47 4.05 0.69 -5.28
CA ILE A 47 5.42 0.77 -4.77
C ILE A 47 5.62 2.02 -3.89
N ALA A 48 4.77 3.03 -4.04
CA ALA A 48 4.84 4.31 -3.34
C ALA A 48 6.22 5.01 -3.47
N PHE A 49 6.64 5.26 -4.71
CA PHE A 49 7.85 6.05 -5.00
C PHE A 49 7.66 7.52 -4.59
N GLY A 50 8.64 8.08 -3.88
CA GLY A 50 8.65 9.50 -3.49
C GLY A 50 9.57 10.34 -4.36
N ALA A 51 9.15 11.54 -4.77
CA ALA A 51 9.96 12.41 -5.63
C ALA A 51 11.33 12.78 -5.03
N ARG A 52 11.43 12.89 -3.69
CA ARG A 52 12.68 13.26 -2.99
C ARG A 52 13.81 12.23 -3.17
N GLN A 53 13.47 11.00 -3.56
CA GLN A 53 14.43 9.91 -3.76
C GLN A 53 14.81 9.69 -5.24
N GLU A 54 14.28 10.48 -6.18
CA GLU A 54 14.47 10.28 -7.63
C GLU A 54 15.94 10.22 -8.04
N GLN A 55 16.76 11.15 -7.55
CA GLN A 55 18.16 11.25 -7.93
C GLN A 55 18.99 10.04 -7.49
N ALA A 56 18.65 9.44 -6.35
CA ALA A 56 19.36 8.31 -5.77
C ALA A 56 19.10 7.00 -6.54
N ARG A 57 17.96 6.88 -7.23
CA ARG A 57 17.50 5.66 -7.90
C ARG A 57 18.47 5.12 -8.95
N LEU A 58 18.41 3.81 -9.15
CA LEU A 58 19.09 3.13 -10.23
C LEU A 58 18.61 3.65 -11.59
N SER A 59 19.55 3.81 -12.52
CA SER A 59 19.26 4.27 -13.89
C SER A 59 18.26 3.38 -14.63
N LYS A 60 18.24 2.08 -14.34
CA LYS A 60 17.27 1.13 -14.90
C LYS A 60 15.82 1.48 -14.54
N ILE A 61 15.56 2.01 -13.33
CA ILE A 61 14.22 2.43 -12.89
C ILE A 61 13.89 3.80 -13.48
N ARG A 62 14.84 4.75 -13.44
CA ARG A 62 14.65 6.12 -13.95
C ARG A 62 14.27 6.20 -15.44
N LYS A 63 14.56 5.14 -16.22
CA LYS A 63 14.18 5.02 -17.63
C LYS A 63 12.77 4.48 -17.86
N LEU A 64 12.09 4.02 -16.82
CA LEU A 64 10.72 3.50 -16.92
C LEU A 64 9.72 4.65 -16.76
N ASP A 65 8.53 4.45 -17.30
CA ASP A 65 7.36 5.27 -16.96
C ASP A 65 6.67 4.64 -15.74
N TYR A 66 6.74 5.33 -14.59
CA TYR A 66 6.20 4.85 -13.32
C TYR A 66 5.64 6.01 -12.51
N TYR A 67 4.75 5.70 -11.58
CA TYR A 67 4.13 6.72 -10.74
C TYR A 67 5.06 7.16 -9.60
N VAL A 68 5.17 8.48 -9.40
CA VAL A 68 5.95 9.10 -8.34
C VAL A 68 5.09 10.12 -7.60
N THR A 69 5.02 10.01 -6.28
CA THR A 69 4.29 10.95 -5.44
C THR A 69 5.13 12.21 -5.22
N LYS A 70 4.61 13.36 -5.67
CA LYS A 70 5.24 14.68 -5.48
C LYS A 70 5.40 15.03 -4.00
N GLY A 71 6.50 15.70 -3.66
CA GLY A 71 6.80 16.16 -2.30
C GLY A 71 6.98 15.04 -1.25
N SER A 72 6.91 13.77 -1.63
CA SER A 72 6.96 12.62 -0.73
C SER A 72 8.35 12.01 -0.66
N ASP A 73 8.71 11.48 0.51
CA ASP A 73 9.85 10.57 0.68
C ASP A 73 9.57 9.16 0.15
N GLY A 74 8.30 8.84 -0.14
CA GLY A 74 7.83 7.53 -0.56
C GLY A 74 7.74 6.55 0.61
N TYR A 75 7.70 5.25 0.30
CA TYR A 75 7.59 4.20 1.31
C TYR A 75 8.60 3.06 1.07
N ASP A 76 8.65 2.10 2.01
CA ASP A 76 9.66 1.04 2.09
C ASP A 76 9.84 0.22 0.79
N ALA A 77 8.77 -0.05 0.04
CA ALA A 77 8.82 -0.88 -1.18
C ALA A 77 9.71 -0.28 -2.28
N GLN A 78 9.86 1.04 -2.33
CA GLN A 78 10.72 1.70 -3.32
C GLN A 78 12.18 1.26 -3.21
N TYR A 79 12.64 0.92 -2.01
CA TYR A 79 14.01 0.45 -1.79
C TYR A 79 14.16 -1.02 -2.17
N TYR A 80 13.17 -1.84 -1.83
CA TYR A 80 13.18 -3.27 -2.14
C TYR A 80 13.05 -3.55 -3.63
N VAL A 81 12.29 -2.72 -4.38
CA VAL A 81 12.24 -2.87 -5.84
C VAL A 81 13.59 -2.51 -6.48
N GLN A 82 14.40 -1.63 -5.89
CA GLN A 82 15.76 -1.39 -6.37
C GLN A 82 16.64 -2.61 -6.16
N ILE A 83 16.52 -3.29 -5.01
CA ILE A 83 17.16 -4.59 -4.77
C ILE A 83 16.65 -5.64 -5.77
N ALA A 84 15.36 -5.63 -6.12
CA ALA A 84 14.81 -6.55 -7.11
C ALA A 84 15.40 -6.33 -8.52
N MET A 85 15.90 -5.14 -8.85
CA MET A 85 16.60 -4.90 -10.12
C MET A 85 17.99 -5.56 -10.17
N ASP A 86 18.58 -5.83 -9.01
CA ASP A 86 19.88 -6.48 -8.87
C ASP A 86 20.01 -7.21 -7.51
N PRO A 87 19.41 -8.41 -7.39
CA PRO A 87 19.31 -9.13 -6.11
C PRO A 87 20.66 -9.67 -5.61
N SER A 88 21.72 -9.59 -6.43
CA SER A 88 23.07 -10.01 -6.04
C SER A 88 23.67 -9.11 -4.93
N LEU A 89 23.16 -7.89 -4.80
CA LEU A 89 23.67 -6.82 -3.92
C LEU A 89 25.10 -6.34 -4.25
N GLN A 90 25.70 -6.80 -5.35
CA GLN A 90 27.09 -6.46 -5.71
C GLN A 90 27.21 -5.09 -6.40
N ASN A 91 26.13 -4.62 -7.00
CA ASN A 91 26.11 -3.34 -7.70
C ASN A 91 26.25 -2.16 -6.73
N GLN A 92 27.37 -1.46 -6.83
CA GLN A 92 27.70 -0.34 -5.94
C GLN A 92 26.66 0.80 -5.99
N ALA A 93 25.93 0.95 -7.10
CA ALA A 93 24.87 1.95 -7.20
C ALA A 93 23.72 1.70 -6.19
N LEU A 94 23.53 0.45 -5.73
CA LEU A 94 22.56 0.12 -4.68
C LEU A 94 22.89 0.77 -3.34
N LYS A 95 24.18 1.00 -3.02
CA LYS A 95 24.57 1.66 -1.75
C LYS A 95 24.07 3.10 -1.67
N ARG A 96 23.90 3.76 -2.82
CA ARG A 96 23.30 5.10 -2.91
C ARG A 96 21.78 5.01 -3.00
N ALA A 97 21.26 4.03 -3.72
CA ALA A 97 19.85 3.91 -4.03
C ALA A 97 19.01 3.36 -2.86
N VAL A 98 19.64 2.70 -1.90
CA VAL A 98 19.01 2.06 -0.74
C VAL A 98 19.63 2.62 0.54
N ASP A 99 18.80 3.30 1.35
CA ASP A 99 19.16 3.97 2.62
C ASP A 99 20.04 3.11 3.57
N SER A 100 19.70 1.84 3.76
CA SER A 100 20.46 0.87 4.55
C SER A 100 20.47 -0.48 3.86
N LEU A 101 21.34 -0.59 2.84
CA LEU A 101 21.47 -1.80 2.05
C LEU A 101 21.74 -3.07 2.90
N PRO A 102 22.62 -3.08 3.92
CA PRO A 102 22.83 -4.27 4.75
C PRO A 102 21.61 -4.67 5.57
N TYR A 103 20.76 -3.72 5.99
CA TYR A 103 19.53 -3.99 6.73
C TYR A 103 18.43 -4.49 5.79
N ARG A 104 18.13 -3.74 4.72
CA ARG A 104 17.06 -4.09 3.76
C ARG A 104 17.40 -5.32 2.93
N GLY A 105 18.68 -5.53 2.63
CA GLY A 105 19.18 -6.68 1.89
C GLY A 105 18.86 -8.02 2.56
N ARG A 106 18.64 -8.06 3.88
CA ARG A 106 18.27 -9.28 4.63
C ARG A 106 16.95 -9.89 4.13
N ARG A 107 16.07 -9.08 3.58
CA ARG A 107 14.71 -9.42 3.12
C ARG A 107 14.68 -9.71 1.63
N ILE A 108 15.53 -10.64 1.19
CA ILE A 108 15.79 -10.88 -0.22
C ILE A 108 14.68 -11.65 -0.95
N LEU A 109 13.91 -12.50 -0.26
CA LEU A 109 13.03 -13.49 -0.90
C LEU A 109 12.11 -12.88 -1.96
N PHE A 110 11.40 -11.81 -1.61
CA PHE A 110 10.41 -11.18 -2.48
C PHE A 110 11.06 -10.39 -3.63
N ALA A 111 12.20 -9.72 -3.35
CA ALA A 111 12.99 -9.05 -4.39
C ALA A 111 13.59 -10.04 -5.39
N ALA A 112 14.17 -11.16 -4.94
CA ALA A 112 14.75 -12.18 -5.80
C ALA A 112 13.69 -12.92 -6.62
N THR A 113 12.52 -13.21 -6.03
CA THR A 113 11.41 -13.81 -6.80
C THR A 113 10.85 -12.82 -7.82
N ALA A 114 10.79 -11.52 -7.52
CA ALA A 114 10.40 -10.51 -8.50
C ALA A 114 11.39 -10.42 -9.66
N TYR A 115 12.70 -10.49 -9.36
CA TYR A 115 13.74 -10.58 -10.40
C TYR A 115 13.56 -11.81 -11.29
N ALA A 116 13.38 -12.99 -10.68
CA ALA A 116 13.24 -14.26 -11.39
C ALA A 116 12.01 -14.28 -12.30
N PHE A 117 10.84 -13.89 -11.79
CA PHE A 117 9.61 -13.83 -12.58
C PHE A 117 9.57 -12.65 -13.56
N GLY A 118 10.34 -11.59 -13.29
CA GLY A 118 10.56 -10.49 -14.23
C GLY A 118 11.56 -10.81 -15.35
N LEU A 119 12.20 -11.99 -15.33
CA LEU A 119 13.13 -12.48 -16.36
C LEU A 119 14.24 -11.47 -16.70
N GLY A 120 14.70 -10.71 -15.70
CA GLY A 120 15.75 -9.69 -15.85
C GLY A 120 15.30 -8.39 -16.54
N GLN A 121 14.05 -8.28 -17.01
CA GLN A 121 13.51 -7.09 -17.67
C GLN A 121 13.01 -6.06 -16.62
N PRO A 122 13.58 -4.84 -16.53
CA PRO A 122 13.24 -3.89 -15.47
C PRO A 122 11.75 -3.55 -15.37
N ALA A 123 11.08 -3.38 -16.52
CA ALA A 123 9.65 -3.10 -16.55
C ALA A 123 8.82 -4.25 -15.95
N TRP A 124 9.19 -5.50 -16.24
CA TRP A 124 8.49 -6.68 -15.73
C TRP A 124 8.78 -6.88 -14.24
N ILE A 125 10.03 -6.73 -13.81
CA ILE A 125 10.43 -6.81 -12.40
C ILE A 125 9.59 -5.85 -11.56
N LEU A 126 9.43 -4.59 -12.00
CA LEU A 126 8.63 -3.58 -11.33
C LEU A 126 7.17 -4.02 -11.13
N GLN A 127 6.53 -4.51 -12.20
CA GLN A 127 5.13 -4.93 -12.17
C GLN A 127 4.93 -6.23 -11.37
N VAL A 128 5.83 -7.20 -11.53
CA VAL A 128 5.82 -8.44 -10.76
C VAL A 128 5.97 -8.15 -9.27
N PHE A 129 6.89 -7.26 -8.88
CA PHE A 129 7.07 -6.87 -7.49
C PHE A 129 5.77 -6.29 -6.90
N ALA A 130 5.09 -5.40 -7.62
CA ALA A 130 3.79 -4.88 -7.20
C ALA A 130 2.71 -5.98 -7.12
N LEU A 131 2.67 -6.88 -8.10
CA LEU A 131 1.69 -7.97 -8.18
C LEU A 131 1.84 -9.04 -7.09
N GLN A 132 3.02 -9.18 -6.47
CA GLN A 132 3.22 -10.17 -5.41
C GLN A 132 2.22 -10.00 -4.26
N ASN A 133 1.94 -8.76 -3.84
CA ASN A 133 0.96 -8.51 -2.79
C ASN A 133 -0.48 -8.79 -3.24
N VAL A 134 -0.79 -8.55 -4.52
CA VAL A 134 -2.10 -8.89 -5.13
C VAL A 134 -2.32 -10.40 -5.06
N VAL A 135 -1.35 -11.17 -5.59
CA VAL A 135 -1.41 -12.65 -5.59
C VAL A 135 -1.46 -13.18 -4.15
N THR A 136 -0.67 -12.60 -3.25
CA THR A 136 -0.67 -12.94 -1.83
C THR A 136 -2.05 -12.78 -1.21
N TRP A 137 -2.74 -11.67 -1.49
CA TRP A 137 -4.06 -11.42 -0.93
C TRP A 137 -5.06 -12.52 -1.33
N PHE A 138 -5.07 -12.93 -2.60
CA PHE A 138 -5.92 -14.02 -3.07
C PHE A 138 -5.53 -15.39 -2.49
N LEU A 139 -4.23 -15.70 -2.44
CA LEU A 139 -3.75 -16.96 -1.86
C LEU A 139 -4.05 -17.05 -0.37
N LEU A 140 -3.88 -15.95 0.38
CA LEU A 140 -4.22 -15.86 1.79
C LEU A 140 -5.74 -16.01 1.98
N ALA A 141 -6.55 -15.28 1.21
CA ALA A 141 -8.01 -15.38 1.24
C ALA A 141 -8.50 -16.83 1.07
N ALA A 142 -7.92 -17.54 0.09
CA ALA A 142 -8.24 -18.95 -0.17
C ALA A 142 -7.74 -19.88 0.93
N LEU A 143 -6.50 -19.68 1.42
CA LEU A 143 -5.92 -20.48 2.48
C LEU A 143 -6.71 -20.34 3.80
N LEU A 144 -7.18 -19.13 4.11
CA LEU A 144 -7.95 -18.86 5.31
C LEU A 144 -9.30 -19.58 5.33
N LEU A 145 -9.83 -20.03 4.18
CA LEU A 145 -11.03 -20.90 4.15
C LEU A 145 -10.81 -22.24 4.85
N HIS A 146 -9.55 -22.65 5.08
CA HIS A 146 -9.23 -23.82 5.88
C HIS A 146 -9.68 -23.67 7.33
N TRP A 147 -9.39 -22.52 7.96
CA TRP A 147 -9.78 -22.24 9.35
C TRP A 147 -11.14 -21.55 9.45
N PHE A 148 -11.52 -20.77 8.43
CA PHE A 148 -12.76 -19.98 8.40
C PHE A 148 -13.62 -20.33 7.16
N PRO A 149 -14.15 -21.56 7.05
CA PRO A 149 -15.06 -21.89 5.96
C PRO A 149 -16.38 -21.10 6.08
N PRO A 150 -17.09 -20.79 4.97
CA PRO A 150 -18.30 -19.97 4.97
C PRO A 150 -19.52 -20.74 5.52
N ARG A 151 -19.48 -21.10 6.80
CA ARG A 151 -20.51 -21.85 7.53
C ARG A 151 -21.41 -20.95 8.38
N GLY A 152 -20.88 -19.82 8.85
CA GLY A 152 -21.60 -18.87 9.70
C GLY A 152 -20.93 -17.51 9.74
N TRP A 153 -21.65 -16.51 10.27
CA TRP A 153 -21.16 -15.14 10.39
C TRP A 153 -19.94 -15.00 11.32
N ASP A 154 -19.79 -15.88 12.31
CA ASP A 154 -18.61 -15.94 13.16
C ASP A 154 -17.32 -16.17 12.33
N ASN A 155 -17.36 -17.13 11.39
CA ASN A 155 -16.26 -17.37 10.46
C ASN A 155 -16.06 -16.22 9.48
N PHE A 156 -17.15 -15.61 8.99
CA PHE A 156 -17.05 -14.43 8.13
C PHE A 156 -16.33 -13.28 8.83
N ILE A 157 -16.68 -12.95 10.08
CA ILE A 157 -16.05 -11.86 10.83
C ILE A 157 -14.55 -12.14 11.04
N ARG A 158 -14.17 -13.39 11.33
CA ARG A 158 -12.74 -13.77 11.46
C ARG A 158 -11.98 -13.63 10.16
N TRP A 159 -12.54 -14.16 9.08
CA TRP A 159 -11.93 -14.09 7.76
C TRP A 159 -11.83 -12.64 7.27
N ALA A 160 -12.93 -11.89 7.32
CA ALA A 160 -12.98 -10.49 6.92
C ALA A 160 -12.10 -9.61 7.82
N GLY A 161 -12.09 -9.87 9.14
CA GLY A 161 -11.25 -9.17 10.10
C GLY A 161 -9.76 -9.28 9.80
N VAL A 162 -9.31 -10.43 9.28
CA VAL A 162 -7.93 -10.61 8.80
C VAL A 162 -7.73 -9.98 7.41
N MET A 163 -8.60 -10.29 6.44
CA MET A 163 -8.41 -9.87 5.03
C MET A 163 -8.58 -8.36 4.81
N LEU A 164 -9.41 -7.72 5.62
CA LEU A 164 -9.65 -6.27 5.62
C LEU A 164 -8.91 -5.58 6.78
N SER A 165 -8.02 -6.26 7.50
CA SER A 165 -7.26 -5.57 8.54
C SER A 165 -6.42 -4.46 7.92
N PHE A 166 -6.31 -3.33 8.63
CA PHE A 166 -5.46 -2.22 8.19
C PHE A 166 -4.04 -2.69 7.80
N GLY A 167 -3.47 -3.66 8.52
CA GLY A 167 -2.14 -4.20 8.22
C GLY A 167 -2.06 -4.92 6.88
N VAL A 168 -3.04 -5.77 6.54
CA VAL A 168 -3.09 -6.46 5.23
C VAL A 168 -3.35 -5.46 4.11
N CYS A 169 -4.29 -4.54 4.30
CA CYS A 169 -4.63 -3.50 3.32
C CYS A 169 -3.45 -2.56 3.05
N LEU A 170 -2.72 -2.13 4.09
CA LEU A 170 -1.54 -1.29 3.92
C LEU A 170 -0.39 -2.05 3.26
N SER A 171 -0.23 -3.34 3.58
CA SER A 171 0.75 -4.18 2.88
C SER A 171 0.47 -4.26 1.39
N PHE A 172 -0.81 -4.40 1.02
CA PHE A 172 -1.23 -4.34 -0.37
C PHE A 172 -0.95 -2.97 -1.00
N ARG A 173 -1.42 -1.87 -0.40
CA ARG A 173 -1.29 -0.50 -0.94
C ARG A 173 0.15 -0.07 -1.19
N ASN A 174 1.08 -0.53 -0.35
CA ASN A 174 2.48 -0.13 -0.40
C ASN A 174 3.43 -1.29 -0.75
N ALA A 175 2.92 -2.37 -1.36
CA ALA A 175 3.68 -3.54 -1.79
C ALA A 175 4.68 -4.06 -0.73
N LEU A 176 4.25 -4.11 0.54
CA LEU A 176 5.09 -4.48 1.67
C LEU A 176 5.20 -5.99 1.83
N PHE A 177 6.19 -6.41 2.60
CA PHE A 177 6.43 -7.82 2.86
C PHE A 177 5.56 -8.42 3.96
N ASP A 178 4.76 -7.61 4.66
CA ASP A 178 3.97 -8.06 5.81
C ASP A 178 2.86 -9.05 5.43
N GLY A 179 2.09 -8.77 4.37
CA GLY A 179 1.10 -9.70 3.81
C GLY A 179 1.73 -10.99 3.30
N PRO A 180 2.75 -10.94 2.42
CA PRO A 180 3.44 -12.13 1.94
C PRO A 180 4.07 -12.96 3.07
N SER A 181 4.58 -12.29 4.10
CA SER A 181 5.08 -12.93 5.33
C SER A 181 3.98 -13.66 6.09
N LEU A 182 2.81 -13.04 6.27
CA LEU A 182 1.65 -13.68 6.90
C LEU A 182 1.22 -14.93 6.13
N LEU A 183 1.19 -14.87 4.79
CA LEU A 183 0.87 -16.01 3.94
C LEU A 183 1.82 -17.18 4.18
N LEU A 184 3.14 -16.93 4.23
CA LEU A 184 4.13 -17.99 4.48
C LEU A 184 3.96 -18.60 5.87
N ILE A 185 3.71 -17.78 6.91
CA ILE A 185 3.46 -18.28 8.26
C ILE A 185 2.19 -19.15 8.29
N ALA A 186 1.09 -18.66 7.73
CA ALA A 186 -0.16 -19.41 7.63
C ALA A 186 0.02 -20.71 6.85
N PHE A 187 0.72 -20.68 5.72
CA PHE A 187 0.98 -21.88 4.91
C PHE A 187 1.88 -22.89 5.65
N GLY A 188 2.87 -22.41 6.42
CA GLY A 188 3.67 -23.23 7.31
C GLY A 188 2.83 -23.97 8.34
N VAL A 189 1.88 -23.28 8.99
CA VAL A 189 0.94 -23.90 9.94
C VAL A 189 -0.02 -24.86 9.24
N TYR A 190 -0.54 -24.50 8.05
CA TYR A 190 -1.38 -25.40 7.27
C TYR A 190 -0.67 -26.74 6.97
N LEU A 191 0.61 -26.70 6.58
CA LEU A 191 1.39 -27.93 6.36
C LEU A 191 1.60 -28.72 7.65
N LEU A 192 1.75 -28.04 8.79
CA LEU A 192 1.83 -28.68 10.09
C LEU A 192 0.51 -29.38 10.45
N ASP A 193 -0.64 -28.73 10.25
CA ASP A 193 -1.97 -29.29 10.45
C ASP A 193 -2.23 -30.50 9.54
N LYS A 194 -1.59 -30.54 8.36
CA LYS A 194 -1.60 -31.69 7.44
C LYS A 194 -0.59 -32.79 7.79
N GLY A 195 0.08 -32.71 8.93
CA GLY A 195 1.06 -33.71 9.36
C GLY A 195 2.36 -33.69 8.54
N ARG A 196 2.70 -32.57 7.91
CA ARG A 196 3.91 -32.38 7.10
C ARG A 196 4.91 -31.42 7.76
N PRO A 197 5.47 -31.76 8.94
CA PRO A 197 6.27 -30.83 9.73
C PRO A 197 7.59 -30.42 9.05
N TRP A 198 8.17 -31.28 8.20
CA TRP A 198 9.40 -30.94 7.47
C TRP A 198 9.17 -29.92 6.36
N TRP A 199 8.06 -30.02 5.64
CA TRP A 199 7.64 -29.00 4.69
C TRP A 199 7.28 -27.69 5.40
N SER A 200 6.65 -27.77 6.56
CA SER A 200 6.43 -26.61 7.44
C SER A 200 7.74 -25.93 7.83
N THR A 201 8.76 -26.70 8.25
CA THR A 201 10.11 -26.18 8.53
C THR A 201 10.72 -25.48 7.30
N ALA A 202 10.64 -26.08 6.11
CA ALA A 202 11.15 -25.46 4.89
C ALA A 202 10.46 -24.12 4.58
N VAL A 203 9.13 -24.05 4.74
CA VAL A 203 8.38 -22.80 4.53
C VAL A 203 8.76 -21.73 5.55
N PHE A 204 8.89 -22.06 6.83
CA PHE A 204 9.37 -21.10 7.84
C PHE A 204 10.81 -20.63 7.55
N ALA A 205 11.67 -21.53 7.06
CA ALA A 205 13.05 -21.22 6.71
C ALA A 205 13.12 -20.21 5.55
N LEU A 206 12.32 -20.43 4.51
CA LEU A 206 12.12 -19.46 3.42
C LEU A 206 11.52 -18.14 3.94
N GLY A 207 10.55 -18.23 4.86
CA GLY A 207 9.93 -17.07 5.49
C GLY A 207 10.93 -16.12 6.15
N GLY A 208 11.99 -16.66 6.76
CA GLY A 208 13.08 -15.87 7.34
C GLY A 208 13.82 -14.97 6.33
N LEU A 209 13.94 -15.40 5.07
CA LEU A 209 14.51 -14.60 3.97
C LEU A 209 13.55 -13.52 3.45
N GLY A 210 12.26 -13.60 3.76
CA GLY A 210 11.29 -12.55 3.47
C GLY A 210 11.24 -11.46 4.53
N LYS A 211 11.34 -11.87 5.80
CA LYS A 211 11.42 -10.97 6.96
C LYS A 211 11.97 -11.73 8.16
N GLU A 212 12.91 -11.14 8.88
CA GLU A 212 13.60 -11.82 9.99
C GLU A 212 12.64 -12.19 11.12
N THR A 213 11.64 -11.34 11.37
CA THR A 213 10.60 -11.60 12.38
C THR A 213 9.74 -12.82 12.05
N ASN A 214 9.73 -13.32 10.81
CA ASN A 214 8.97 -14.53 10.45
C ASN A 214 9.53 -15.79 11.11
N LEU A 215 10.77 -15.75 11.59
CA LEU A 215 11.34 -16.81 12.41
C LEU A 215 10.54 -17.03 13.70
N LEU A 216 9.86 -16.01 14.24
CA LEU A 216 8.95 -16.19 15.38
C LEU A 216 7.80 -17.17 15.05
N GLY A 217 7.38 -17.23 13.78
CA GLY A 217 6.39 -18.19 13.29
C GLY A 217 6.80 -19.65 13.50
N SER A 218 8.12 -19.94 13.57
CA SER A 218 8.62 -21.31 13.80
C SER A 218 8.31 -21.84 15.20
N ALA A 219 7.83 -21.00 16.13
CA ALA A 219 7.29 -21.44 17.42
C ALA A 219 6.14 -22.45 17.27
N ALA A 220 5.47 -22.49 16.11
CA ALA A 220 4.53 -23.55 15.76
C ALA A 220 5.14 -24.96 15.83
N LEU A 221 6.45 -25.11 15.57
CA LEU A 221 7.15 -26.40 15.54
C LEU A 221 7.54 -26.92 16.93
N LEU A 222 7.36 -26.12 17.98
CA LEU A 222 7.62 -26.55 19.35
C LEU A 222 6.67 -27.71 19.74
N PRO A 223 7.18 -28.72 20.44
CA PRO A 223 6.38 -29.86 20.87
C PRO A 223 5.49 -29.46 22.06
N ARG A 224 4.61 -30.37 22.49
CA ARG A 224 3.85 -30.19 23.73
C ARG A 224 4.81 -30.29 24.92
N LEU A 225 4.48 -29.62 26.02
CA LEU A 225 5.31 -29.64 27.24
C LEU A 225 5.48 -31.05 27.82
N THR A 226 4.49 -31.92 27.59
CA THR A 226 4.48 -33.31 28.03
C THR A 226 5.27 -34.24 27.10
N ASP A 227 5.74 -33.77 25.95
CA ASP A 227 6.46 -34.61 25.00
C ASP A 227 7.91 -34.88 25.47
N GLY A 228 8.41 -36.08 25.20
CA GLY A 228 9.73 -36.52 25.67
C GLY A 228 10.92 -35.81 25.01
N ARG A 229 12.13 -36.07 25.54
CA ARG A 229 13.39 -35.44 25.10
C ARG A 229 13.65 -35.51 23.60
N ARG A 230 13.25 -36.60 22.93
CA ARG A 230 13.42 -36.77 21.48
C ARG A 230 12.62 -35.74 20.67
N ALA A 231 11.41 -35.40 21.10
CA ALA A 231 10.58 -34.40 20.41
C ALA A 231 11.20 -33.01 20.52
N TRP A 232 11.73 -32.66 21.70
CA TRP A 232 12.47 -31.43 21.91
C TRP A 232 13.77 -31.37 21.11
N GLY A 233 14.53 -32.46 21.04
CA GLY A 233 15.72 -32.55 20.17
C GLY A 233 15.40 -32.31 18.69
N LEU A 234 14.30 -32.90 18.20
CA LEU A 234 13.81 -32.65 16.83
C LEU A 234 13.37 -31.20 16.62
N ALA A 235 12.75 -30.57 17.62
CA ALA A 235 12.33 -29.18 17.55
C ALA A 235 13.53 -28.22 17.51
N VAL A 236 14.59 -28.48 18.29
CA VAL A 236 15.84 -27.73 18.23
C VAL A 236 16.46 -27.83 16.83
N MET A 237 16.59 -29.05 16.29
CA MET A 237 17.10 -29.26 14.93
C MET A 237 16.29 -28.50 13.88
N ARG A 238 14.95 -28.58 13.94
CA ARG A 238 14.09 -27.82 13.02
C ARG A 238 14.22 -26.31 13.21
N GLY A 239 14.37 -25.83 14.44
CA GLY A 239 14.64 -24.43 14.74
C GLY A 239 15.93 -23.95 14.09
N LEU A 240 17.02 -24.72 14.24
CA LEU A 240 18.31 -24.43 13.58
C LEU A 240 18.18 -24.41 12.05
N LEU A 241 17.49 -25.41 11.47
CA LEU A 241 17.24 -25.47 10.03
C LEU A 241 16.38 -24.31 9.53
N THR A 242 15.49 -23.78 10.36
CA THR A 242 14.67 -22.61 10.04
C THR A 242 15.52 -21.35 9.99
N ALA A 243 16.46 -21.19 10.92
CA ALA A 243 17.34 -20.02 10.97
C ALA A 243 18.48 -20.07 9.92
N LEU A 244 18.87 -21.26 9.47
CA LEU A 244 20.05 -21.47 8.63
C LEU A 244 20.08 -20.63 7.34
N PRO A 245 19.02 -20.56 6.50
CA PRO A 245 19.08 -19.78 5.26
C PRO A 245 19.29 -18.29 5.51
N LEU A 246 18.62 -17.71 6.52
CA LEU A 246 18.82 -16.31 6.88
C LEU A 246 20.24 -16.07 7.42
N ALA A 247 20.76 -16.99 8.26
CA ALA A 247 22.11 -16.87 8.78
C ALA A 247 23.16 -16.88 7.66
N LEU A 248 23.06 -17.82 6.72
CA LEU A 248 23.93 -17.88 5.54
C LEU A 248 23.83 -16.62 4.68
N TRP A 249 22.61 -16.09 4.51
CA TRP A 249 22.38 -14.87 3.75
C TRP A 249 22.95 -13.62 4.43
N VAL A 250 22.84 -13.51 5.76
CA VAL A 250 23.45 -12.43 6.53
C VAL A 250 24.98 -12.49 6.45
N ILE A 251 25.57 -13.69 6.50
CA ILE A 251 27.01 -13.88 6.27
C ILE A 251 27.39 -13.40 4.86
N TYR A 252 26.62 -13.78 3.83
CA TYR A 252 26.84 -13.30 2.47
C TYR A 252 26.80 -11.76 2.39
N ILE A 253 25.80 -11.11 2.99
CA ILE A 253 25.70 -9.64 3.04
C ILE A 253 26.94 -9.03 3.70
N ALA A 254 27.39 -9.58 4.82
CA ALA A 254 28.56 -9.09 5.54
C ALA A 254 29.84 -9.18 4.69
N LEU A 255 30.00 -10.28 3.94
CA LEU A 255 31.16 -10.51 3.06
C LEU A 255 31.13 -9.65 1.79
N VAL A 256 29.95 -9.44 1.19
CA VAL A 256 29.82 -8.76 -0.12
C VAL A 256 29.68 -7.25 0.00
N ILE A 257 28.85 -6.76 0.92
CA ILE A 257 28.56 -5.33 1.00
C ILE A 257 29.62 -4.60 1.82
N GLY A 258 30.24 -5.29 2.79
CA GLY A 258 31.25 -4.75 3.70
C GLY A 258 30.66 -3.66 4.59
N GLY A 259 30.26 -3.99 5.81
CA GLY A 259 29.76 -2.99 6.76
C GLY A 259 29.04 -3.57 7.96
N LYS A 260 29.10 -2.86 9.09
CA LYS A 260 28.14 -3.05 10.19
C LYS A 260 26.76 -2.64 9.65
N ALA A 261 25.71 -3.39 9.99
CA ALA A 261 24.35 -2.90 9.72
C ALA A 261 24.24 -1.52 10.40
N GLY A 262 24.03 -0.46 9.62
CA GLY A 262 23.90 0.89 10.17
C GLY A 262 22.73 0.97 11.16
N ASP A 263 22.57 2.11 11.82
CA ASP A 263 21.50 2.36 12.83
C ASP A 263 20.05 2.24 12.31
N ALA A 264 19.87 1.91 11.03
CA ALA A 264 18.58 1.60 10.43
C ALA A 264 17.93 0.41 11.15
N GLY A 265 17.00 0.73 12.04
CA GLY A 265 16.26 -0.20 12.86
C GLY A 265 16.57 -0.17 14.35
N ALA A 266 17.51 0.66 14.81
CA ALA A 266 17.71 0.91 16.24
C ALA A 266 16.42 1.41 16.91
N ARG A 267 15.66 2.25 16.22
CA ARG A 267 14.35 2.77 16.66
C ARG A 267 13.19 1.77 16.58
N ASN A 268 13.42 0.56 16.06
CA ASN A 268 12.37 -0.46 15.98
C ASN A 268 12.12 -1.15 17.33
N PHE A 269 13.06 -1.05 18.27
CA PHE A 269 12.95 -1.66 19.58
C PHE A 269 13.17 -0.64 20.70
N ASP A 270 12.48 -0.84 21.81
CA ASP A 270 12.53 0.05 22.97
C ASP A 270 12.28 -0.76 24.26
N LEU A 271 12.31 -0.08 25.40
CA LEU A 271 11.92 -0.63 26.69
C LEU A 271 10.47 -1.16 26.68
N PRO A 272 10.17 -2.19 27.48
CA PRO A 272 8.84 -2.78 27.56
C PRO A 272 7.70 -1.75 27.65
N PHE A 273 6.77 -1.81 26.70
CA PHE A 273 5.59 -0.96 26.57
C PHE A 273 5.84 0.55 26.48
N PHE A 274 7.09 1.00 26.39
CA PHE A 274 7.41 2.43 26.46
C PHE A 274 6.84 3.19 25.24
N ALA A 275 7.14 2.74 24.02
CA ALA A 275 6.58 3.35 22.81
C ALA A 275 5.07 3.11 22.67
N TYR A 276 4.54 2.00 23.21
CA TYR A 276 3.08 1.78 23.29
C TYR A 276 2.40 2.87 24.13
N GLY A 277 2.94 3.18 25.31
CA GLY A 277 2.42 4.23 26.19
C GLY A 277 2.53 5.62 25.58
N ARG A 278 3.62 5.91 24.85
CA ARG A 278 3.77 7.17 24.09
C ARG A 278 2.73 7.27 22.97
N LYS A 279 2.57 6.22 22.18
CA LYS A 279 1.54 6.20 21.13
C LYS A 279 0.13 6.42 21.70
N LEU A 280 -0.18 5.81 22.85
CA LEU A 280 -1.46 6.01 23.52
C LEU A 280 -1.66 7.48 23.88
N ARG A 281 -0.64 8.13 24.45
CA ARG A 281 -0.66 9.57 24.76
C ARG A 281 -0.86 10.41 23.50
N ASP A 282 -0.05 10.20 22.46
CA ASP A 282 -0.13 10.95 21.20
C ASP A 282 -1.53 10.87 20.57
N VAL A 283 -2.16 9.69 20.64
CA VAL A 283 -3.53 9.51 20.14
C VAL A 283 -4.53 10.29 20.97
N PHE A 284 -4.44 10.24 22.30
CA PHE A 284 -5.34 11.01 23.18
C PHE A 284 -5.18 12.52 23.00
N ASP A 285 -3.94 13.00 22.84
CA ASP A 285 -3.65 14.40 22.61
C ASP A 285 -4.18 14.87 21.24
N ALA A 286 -4.25 13.98 20.25
CA ALA A 286 -4.76 14.26 18.91
C ALA A 286 -6.28 14.02 18.74
N LEU A 287 -6.98 13.44 19.73
CA LEU A 287 -8.43 13.21 19.65
C LEU A 287 -9.27 14.50 19.53
N PRO A 288 -8.92 15.62 20.18
CA PRO A 288 -9.64 16.89 20.00
C PRO A 288 -9.62 17.40 18.55
N ASP A 289 -8.62 17.04 17.75
CA ASP A 289 -8.47 17.43 16.34
C ASP A 289 -9.19 16.49 15.36
N LEU A 290 -9.98 15.53 15.89
CA LEU A 290 -10.75 14.60 15.07
C LEU A 290 -11.79 15.36 14.24
N SER A 291 -11.74 15.15 12.93
CA SER A 291 -12.72 15.70 12.01
C SER A 291 -13.01 14.71 10.89
N ALA A 292 -14.04 14.98 10.08
CA ALA A 292 -14.31 14.20 8.87
C ALA A 292 -13.10 14.18 7.90
N ALA A 293 -12.28 15.24 7.91
CA ALA A 293 -11.07 15.33 7.10
C ALA A 293 -9.83 14.68 7.76
N ASN A 294 -9.83 14.52 9.09
CA ASN A 294 -8.72 13.94 9.85
C ASN A 294 -9.18 12.79 10.75
N ALA A 295 -9.41 11.62 10.16
CA ALA A 295 -9.77 10.40 10.89
C ALA A 295 -8.55 9.61 11.42
N GLY A 296 -7.32 10.10 11.21
CA GLY A 296 -6.08 9.41 11.60
C GLY A 296 -6.02 9.01 13.09
N PRO A 297 -6.34 9.92 14.04
CA PRO A 297 -6.38 9.60 15.46
C PRO A 297 -7.37 8.46 15.79
N LEU A 298 -8.55 8.46 15.18
CA LEU A 298 -9.55 7.39 15.35
C LEU A 298 -9.01 6.02 14.89
N TRP A 299 -8.36 5.96 13.74
CA TRP A 299 -7.77 4.71 13.25
C TRP A 299 -6.66 4.19 14.17
N SER A 300 -5.87 5.09 14.75
CA SER A 300 -4.85 4.73 15.74
C SER A 300 -5.47 4.19 17.02
N LEU A 301 -6.56 4.80 17.49
CA LEU A 301 -7.30 4.32 18.66
C LEU A 301 -7.88 2.92 18.40
N CYS A 302 -8.53 2.69 17.24
CA CYS A 302 -9.02 1.37 16.84
C CYS A 302 -7.89 0.32 16.81
N MET A 303 -6.70 0.69 16.33
CA MET A 303 -5.53 -0.18 16.34
C MET A 303 -5.07 -0.52 17.76
N LEU A 304 -4.94 0.48 18.63
CA LEU A 304 -4.50 0.28 20.02
C LEU A 304 -5.46 -0.62 20.79
N VAL A 305 -6.78 -0.42 20.64
CA VAL A 305 -7.80 -1.29 21.23
C VAL A 305 -7.68 -2.71 20.69
N ALA A 306 -7.58 -2.88 19.37
CA ALA A 306 -7.48 -4.21 18.77
C ALA A 306 -6.24 -4.97 19.24
N LEU A 307 -5.07 -4.33 19.22
CA LEU A 307 -3.81 -4.92 19.67
C LEU A 307 -3.84 -5.26 21.17
N THR A 308 -4.44 -4.40 22.00
CA THR A 308 -4.63 -4.67 23.44
C THR A 308 -5.50 -5.89 23.66
N VAL A 309 -6.64 -5.98 22.97
CA VAL A 309 -7.56 -7.13 23.14
C VAL A 309 -6.92 -8.42 22.66
N GLN A 310 -6.22 -8.40 21.53
CA GLN A 310 -5.46 -9.54 21.03
C GLN A 310 -4.38 -9.99 22.03
N PHE A 311 -3.60 -9.04 22.54
CA PHE A 311 -2.55 -9.28 23.54
C PHE A 311 -3.12 -9.89 24.82
N LEU A 312 -4.13 -9.24 25.43
CA LEU A 312 -4.76 -9.70 26.66
C LEU A 312 -5.38 -11.09 26.49
N TYR A 313 -6.05 -11.36 25.36
CA TYR A 313 -6.62 -12.67 25.10
C TYR A 313 -5.53 -13.77 25.11
N LEU A 314 -4.40 -13.55 24.42
CA LEU A 314 -3.32 -14.53 24.32
C LEU A 314 -2.62 -14.80 25.65
N VAL A 315 -2.36 -13.74 26.42
CA VAL A 315 -1.69 -13.82 27.74
C VAL A 315 -2.61 -14.45 28.78
N LEU A 316 -3.88 -14.03 28.83
CA LEU A 316 -4.84 -14.51 29.84
C LEU A 316 -5.40 -15.91 29.52
N ARG A 317 -5.20 -16.43 28.31
CA ARG A 317 -5.63 -17.79 27.92
C ARG A 317 -4.50 -18.63 27.33
N PRO A 318 -3.57 -19.13 28.16
CA PRO A 318 -2.52 -20.02 27.71
C PRO A 318 -3.07 -21.29 27.03
N GLN A 319 -2.65 -21.53 25.79
CA GLN A 319 -3.07 -22.68 24.99
C GLN A 319 -1.87 -23.35 24.32
N TRP A 320 -0.82 -23.70 25.09
CA TRP A 320 0.46 -24.21 24.57
C TRP A 320 0.30 -25.35 23.55
N ALA A 321 -0.70 -26.22 23.70
CA ALA A 321 -0.95 -27.31 22.78
C ALA A 321 -1.22 -26.85 21.33
N GLN A 322 -1.75 -25.63 21.14
CA GLN A 322 -2.12 -25.09 19.85
C GLN A 322 -0.95 -24.33 19.19
N ALA A 323 -0.63 -24.68 17.95
CA ALA A 323 0.44 -24.03 17.18
C ALA A 323 0.21 -22.52 17.04
N TRP A 324 -1.03 -22.10 16.77
CA TRP A 324 -1.40 -20.70 16.68
C TRP A 324 -1.18 -19.93 17.98
N TRP A 325 -1.38 -20.54 19.15
CA TRP A 325 -1.10 -19.85 20.41
C TRP A 325 0.41 -19.61 20.59
N ARG A 326 1.25 -20.61 20.24
CA ARG A 326 2.71 -20.47 20.30
C ARG A 326 3.22 -19.38 19.36
N ILE A 327 2.65 -19.25 18.17
CA ILE A 327 2.93 -18.11 17.29
C ILE A 327 2.44 -16.82 17.93
N GLY A 328 1.15 -16.74 18.29
CA GLY A 328 0.53 -15.54 18.83
C GLY A 328 1.30 -14.96 20.02
N ILE A 329 1.71 -15.80 20.98
CA ILE A 329 2.43 -15.33 22.16
C ILE A 329 3.83 -14.79 21.83
N THR A 330 4.53 -15.33 20.84
CA THR A 330 5.83 -14.78 20.41
C THR A 330 5.71 -13.40 19.77
N TYR A 331 4.64 -13.15 19.02
CA TYR A 331 4.34 -11.81 18.49
C TYR A 331 3.76 -10.88 19.57
N ALA A 332 3.08 -11.41 20.59
CA ALA A 332 2.69 -10.65 21.77
C ALA A 332 3.92 -10.18 22.55
N VAL A 333 4.95 -11.02 22.69
CA VAL A 333 6.26 -10.61 23.23
C VAL A 333 6.91 -9.56 22.34
N LEU A 334 6.87 -9.72 21.01
CA LEU A 334 7.37 -8.70 20.08
C LEU A 334 6.70 -7.34 20.33
N LEU A 335 5.36 -7.30 20.47
CA LEU A 335 4.60 -6.08 20.76
C LEU A 335 5.16 -5.31 21.97
N ILE A 336 5.57 -6.02 23.03
CA ILE A 336 6.09 -5.41 24.27
C ILE A 336 7.31 -4.55 23.98
N PHE A 337 8.18 -4.98 23.05
CA PHE A 337 9.46 -4.34 22.80
C PHE A 337 9.48 -3.47 21.53
N LEU A 338 8.35 -3.27 20.84
CA LEU A 338 8.31 -2.42 19.64
C LEU A 338 8.57 -0.95 20.00
N GLY A 339 9.52 -0.33 19.31
CA GLY A 339 9.92 1.08 19.45
C GLY A 339 9.21 2.03 18.50
N ASP A 340 9.52 3.32 18.61
CA ASP A 340 8.80 4.43 17.96
C ASP A 340 8.60 4.28 16.46
N ALA A 341 9.61 3.82 15.73
CA ALA A 341 9.54 3.71 14.27
C ALA A 341 8.38 2.80 13.81
N VAL A 342 7.91 1.90 14.69
CA VAL A 342 6.80 0.99 14.41
C VAL A 342 5.44 1.62 14.78
N TRP A 343 5.41 2.60 15.67
CA TRP A 343 4.20 3.28 16.12
C TRP A 343 3.95 4.63 15.42
N GLU A 344 4.95 5.18 14.74
CA GLU A 344 4.89 6.43 13.96
C GLU A 344 3.80 6.42 12.88
N GLY A 345 3.18 7.56 12.68
CA GLY A 345 2.10 7.77 11.70
C GLY A 345 0.72 7.30 12.18
N TYR A 346 -0.30 7.49 11.35
CA TYR A 346 -1.68 7.18 11.70
C TYR A 346 -2.21 6.08 10.76
N PRO A 347 -2.54 4.86 11.25
CA PRO A 347 -2.42 4.32 12.59
C PRO A 347 -1.02 3.78 12.98
N GLY A 348 -0.08 3.74 12.04
CA GLY A 348 1.29 3.26 12.25
C GLY A 348 1.52 1.80 11.82
N ALA A 349 2.78 1.37 11.86
CA ALA A 349 3.23 0.08 11.33
C ALA A 349 2.98 -1.13 12.25
N ALA A 350 2.63 -0.93 13.53
CA ALA A 350 2.40 -2.02 14.48
C ALA A 350 1.34 -3.02 13.99
N SER A 351 0.24 -2.53 13.41
CA SER A 351 -0.84 -3.36 12.83
C SER A 351 -0.39 -4.29 11.70
N ARG A 352 0.61 -3.89 10.89
CA ARG A 352 1.19 -4.75 9.83
C ARG A 352 2.26 -5.70 10.38
N VAL A 353 3.08 -5.23 11.33
CA VAL A 353 4.14 -6.05 11.95
C VAL A 353 3.55 -7.22 12.76
N LEU A 354 2.40 -7.01 13.40
CA LEU A 354 1.75 -7.97 14.30
C LEU A 354 0.61 -8.76 13.63
N LEU A 355 0.52 -8.77 12.30
CA LEU A 355 -0.46 -9.56 11.56
C LEU A 355 -0.54 -11.05 11.99
N PRO A 356 0.58 -11.73 12.30
CA PRO A 356 0.52 -13.11 12.78
C PRO A 356 -0.18 -13.25 14.15
N MET A 357 -0.07 -12.23 15.02
CA MET A 357 -0.81 -12.18 16.29
C MET A 357 -2.31 -12.03 16.03
N GLN A 358 -2.69 -11.16 15.09
CA GLN A 358 -4.09 -10.99 14.70
C GLN A 358 -4.69 -12.28 14.14
N LEU A 359 -3.97 -12.99 13.26
CA LEU A 359 -4.44 -14.26 12.73
C LEU A 359 -4.54 -15.33 13.82
N ALA A 360 -3.51 -15.46 14.67
CA ALA A 360 -3.54 -16.37 15.81
C ALA A 360 -4.76 -16.10 16.72
N PHE A 361 -5.00 -14.84 17.07
CA PHE A 361 -6.18 -14.42 17.82
C PHE A 361 -7.49 -14.87 17.14
N ASN A 362 -7.64 -14.59 15.83
CA ASN A 362 -8.84 -14.97 15.08
C ASN A 362 -9.05 -16.47 14.96
N VAL A 363 -7.99 -17.29 14.99
CA VAL A 363 -8.12 -18.76 15.02
C VAL A 363 -8.51 -19.25 16.42
N LEU A 364 -7.96 -18.66 17.47
CA LEU A 364 -8.07 -19.17 18.85
C LEU A 364 -9.32 -18.75 19.60
N VAL A 365 -9.85 -17.55 19.34
CA VAL A 365 -11.05 -17.05 20.05
C VAL A 365 -12.19 -18.05 19.89
N PRO A 366 -12.85 -18.51 20.96
CA PRO A 366 -13.93 -19.49 20.82
C PRO A 366 -15.10 -18.92 20.01
N THR A 367 -15.85 -19.79 19.34
CA THR A 367 -17.05 -19.39 18.59
C THR A 367 -18.22 -19.13 19.55
N GLY A 368 -19.11 -18.20 19.19
CA GLY A 368 -20.39 -18.00 19.89
C GLY A 368 -20.57 -16.61 20.50
N ARG A 369 -21.82 -16.27 20.86
CA ARG A 369 -22.22 -14.90 21.23
C ARG A 369 -21.45 -14.31 22.40
N ALA A 370 -21.05 -15.13 23.38
CA ALA A 370 -20.26 -14.67 24.53
C ALA A 370 -18.89 -14.09 24.15
N TRP A 371 -18.36 -14.46 22.98
CA TRP A 371 -17.04 -14.04 22.50
C TRP A 371 -17.11 -12.94 21.44
N TRP A 372 -18.31 -12.52 21.03
CA TRP A 372 -18.47 -11.54 19.96
C TRP A 372 -17.83 -10.20 20.27
N LEU A 373 -17.99 -9.70 21.50
CA LEU A 373 -17.37 -8.43 21.89
C LEU A 373 -15.84 -8.50 21.77
N VAL A 374 -15.23 -9.58 22.28
CA VAL A 374 -13.78 -9.81 22.18
C VAL A 374 -13.35 -9.89 20.72
N LEU A 375 -14.06 -10.68 19.90
CA LEU A 375 -13.76 -10.87 18.48
C LEU A 375 -13.86 -9.55 17.69
N VAL A 376 -14.90 -8.75 17.93
CA VAL A 376 -15.10 -7.46 17.25
C VAL A 376 -14.04 -6.47 17.68
N LEU A 377 -13.79 -6.31 18.99
CA LEU A 377 -12.78 -5.38 19.49
C LEU A 377 -11.38 -5.75 18.99
N GLY A 378 -11.05 -7.04 18.97
CA GLY A 378 -9.79 -7.54 18.44
C GLY A 378 -9.64 -7.40 16.91
N ASN A 379 -10.68 -7.02 16.17
CA ASN A 379 -10.63 -6.80 14.72
C ASN A 379 -11.06 -5.38 14.31
N LEU A 380 -11.06 -4.40 15.22
CA LEU A 380 -11.46 -3.02 14.90
C LEU A 380 -10.63 -2.37 13.79
N THR A 381 -9.41 -2.84 13.55
CA THR A 381 -8.57 -2.40 12.43
C THR A 381 -9.21 -2.66 11.07
N MET A 382 -10.22 -3.53 10.97
CA MET A 382 -10.99 -3.72 9.73
C MET A 382 -11.77 -2.46 9.32
N LEU A 383 -12.14 -1.61 10.28
CA LEU A 383 -12.90 -0.38 10.01
C LEU A 383 -12.05 0.67 9.29
N ALA A 384 -10.73 0.59 9.43
CA ALA A 384 -9.78 1.47 8.75
C ALA A 384 -9.39 0.97 7.34
N ALA A 385 -9.92 -0.17 6.89
CA ALA A 385 -9.64 -0.72 5.56
C ALA A 385 -9.91 0.25 4.42
N PRO A 386 -11.04 1.01 4.39
CA PRO A 386 -11.30 1.96 3.31
C PRO A 386 -10.23 3.05 3.20
N ALA A 387 -9.76 3.58 4.34
CA ALA A 387 -8.67 4.55 4.37
C ALA A 387 -7.33 3.92 3.91
N ALA A 388 -7.07 2.68 4.31
CA ALA A 388 -5.87 1.95 3.87
C ALA A 388 -5.89 1.61 2.37
N LEU A 389 -7.08 1.44 1.78
CA LEU A 389 -7.30 1.07 0.39
C LEU A 389 -7.71 2.25 -0.50
N GLU A 390 -7.56 3.47 0.00
CA GLU A 390 -7.85 4.67 -0.77
C GLU A 390 -7.09 4.66 -2.10
N SER A 391 -7.85 4.76 -3.17
CA SER A 391 -7.36 4.68 -4.54
C SER A 391 -6.42 5.85 -4.86
N PRO A 392 -5.48 5.67 -5.81
CA PRO A 392 -4.61 6.72 -6.27
C PRO A 392 -5.35 7.99 -6.69
N ALA A 393 -4.81 9.14 -6.30
CA ALA A 393 -5.23 10.42 -6.85
C ALA A 393 -4.92 10.52 -8.36
N GLY A 394 -3.97 9.70 -8.85
CA GLY A 394 -3.53 9.68 -10.24
C GLY A 394 -2.67 10.91 -10.56
N ASP A 395 -2.50 11.20 -11.85
CA ASP A 395 -1.67 12.33 -12.29
C ASP A 395 -2.39 13.69 -12.20
N GLY A 396 -3.65 13.72 -11.73
CA GLY A 396 -4.45 14.95 -11.65
C GLY A 396 -5.09 15.38 -12.97
N TYR A 397 -4.94 14.56 -14.02
CA TYR A 397 -5.60 14.76 -15.31
C TYR A 397 -5.87 13.44 -16.04
N VAL A 398 -6.73 13.49 -17.04
CA VAL A 398 -6.99 12.38 -17.97
C VAL A 398 -6.82 12.84 -19.41
N VAL A 399 -6.00 12.13 -20.17
CA VAL A 399 -5.83 12.34 -21.62
C VAL A 399 -6.70 11.34 -22.38
N ARG A 400 -7.41 11.81 -23.39
CA ARG A 400 -8.18 10.98 -24.33
C ARG A 400 -7.88 11.41 -25.76
N GLY A 401 -8.02 10.48 -26.70
CA GLY A 401 -7.75 10.72 -28.11
C GLY A 401 -7.21 9.45 -28.77
N PRO A 402 -6.97 9.47 -30.08
CA PRO A 402 -6.31 8.38 -30.78
C PRO A 402 -4.90 8.15 -30.22
N ASP A 403 -4.51 6.89 -30.02
CA ASP A 403 -3.18 6.52 -29.50
C ASP A 403 -2.04 7.13 -30.34
N ALA A 404 -2.22 7.22 -31.66
CA ALA A 404 -1.25 7.82 -32.57
C ALA A 404 -0.97 9.32 -32.30
N LEU A 405 -1.87 10.01 -31.61
CA LEU A 405 -1.69 11.42 -31.21
C LEU A 405 -1.19 11.55 -29.76
N ILE A 406 -1.60 10.62 -28.89
CA ILE A 406 -1.17 10.60 -27.49
C ILE A 406 0.30 10.18 -27.38
N TYR A 407 0.77 9.28 -28.25
CA TYR A 407 2.14 8.78 -28.24
C TYR A 407 2.91 9.26 -29.48
N GLY A 408 4.06 9.90 -29.26
CA GLY A 408 4.98 10.29 -30.32
C GLY A 408 5.79 9.11 -30.87
N ALA A 409 6.61 9.35 -31.90
CA ALA A 409 7.41 8.32 -32.58
C ALA A 409 8.35 7.53 -31.64
N GLY A 410 8.86 8.18 -30.58
CA GLY A 410 9.67 7.55 -29.52
C GLY A 410 8.85 6.89 -28.39
N ARG A 411 7.53 6.70 -28.56
CA ARG A 411 6.57 6.33 -27.51
C ARG A 411 6.52 7.28 -26.32
N GLN A 412 7.02 8.51 -26.48
CA GLN A 412 6.80 9.59 -25.52
C GLN A 412 5.31 9.88 -25.46
N LYS A 413 4.75 9.91 -24.24
CA LYS A 413 3.33 10.14 -24.01
C LYS A 413 3.09 11.63 -23.80
N PHE A 414 1.97 12.14 -24.29
CA PHE A 414 1.46 13.45 -23.89
C PHE A 414 1.30 13.51 -22.38
N SER A 415 1.91 14.52 -21.76
CA SER A 415 1.84 14.73 -20.31
C SER A 415 1.49 16.17 -19.96
N LEU A 416 0.90 16.34 -18.79
CA LEU A 416 0.79 17.60 -18.08
C LEU A 416 1.59 17.50 -16.78
N ASP A 417 2.43 18.50 -16.55
CA ASP A 417 3.25 18.60 -15.36
C ASP A 417 2.85 19.85 -14.57
N PHE A 418 2.28 19.61 -13.38
CA PHE A 418 1.92 20.67 -12.43
C PHE A 418 3.18 21.22 -11.76
N GLU A 419 3.47 22.51 -11.90
CA GLU A 419 4.63 23.15 -11.29
C GLU A 419 4.49 23.33 -9.76
N ASP A 420 5.54 23.85 -9.11
CA ASP A 420 5.70 23.88 -7.64
C ASP A 420 4.57 24.61 -6.87
N ASP A 421 3.88 25.55 -7.49
CA ASP A 421 2.76 26.28 -6.88
C ASP A 421 1.46 25.44 -6.78
N TRP A 422 1.47 24.21 -7.31
CA TRP A 422 0.38 23.25 -7.12
C TRP A 422 0.64 22.31 -5.96
N TYR A 423 -0.33 22.18 -5.08
CA TYR A 423 -0.35 21.13 -4.07
C TYR A 423 -0.57 19.75 -4.70
N PRO A 424 -0.18 18.66 -4.00
CA PRO A 424 -0.41 17.30 -4.47
C PRO A 424 -1.85 17.04 -4.88
N VAL A 425 -2.03 16.21 -5.90
CA VAL A 425 -3.35 15.81 -6.38
C VAL A 425 -4.08 15.06 -5.25
N GLU A 426 -5.31 15.48 -5.02
CA GLU A 426 -6.26 14.89 -4.08
C GLU A 426 -7.40 14.23 -4.86
N ARG A 427 -8.10 13.29 -4.22
CA ARG A 427 -9.19 12.56 -4.84
C ARG A 427 -10.22 12.14 -3.81
N LEU A 428 -11.48 12.16 -4.23
CA LEU A 428 -12.60 11.55 -3.53
C LEU A 428 -13.49 10.87 -4.57
N ASN A 429 -13.66 9.55 -4.45
CA ASN A 429 -14.42 8.74 -5.40
C ASN A 429 -13.88 8.85 -6.85
N SER A 430 -14.71 9.35 -7.78
CA SER A 430 -14.32 9.58 -9.18
C SER A 430 -13.70 10.95 -9.43
N ASP A 431 -13.83 11.87 -8.48
CA ASP A 431 -13.39 13.25 -8.63
C ASP A 431 -11.99 13.43 -8.09
N TYR A 432 -11.14 14.11 -8.84
CA TYR A 432 -9.77 14.45 -8.46
C TYR A 432 -9.54 15.95 -8.63
N TRP A 433 -8.66 16.51 -7.84
CA TRP A 433 -8.35 17.93 -7.88
C TRP A 433 -6.94 18.24 -7.40
N CYS A 434 -6.46 19.42 -7.74
CA CYS A 434 -5.27 20.02 -7.17
C CYS A 434 -5.61 21.43 -6.70
N TRP A 435 -5.11 21.78 -5.53
CA TRP A 435 -5.16 23.14 -5.04
C TRP A 435 -3.94 23.91 -5.52
N SER A 436 -4.11 25.19 -5.81
CA SER A 436 -3.01 26.12 -6.04
C SER A 436 -2.68 26.91 -4.77
N ALA A 437 -1.39 27.19 -4.54
CA ALA A 437 -0.90 28.13 -3.54
C ALA A 437 -0.99 29.60 -4.02
N GLY A 438 -1.36 29.84 -5.27
CA GLY A 438 -1.40 31.20 -5.84
C GLY A 438 -1.69 31.19 -7.34
N SER A 439 -0.99 32.03 -8.10
CA SER A 439 -0.91 31.82 -9.55
C SER A 439 0.03 30.63 -9.81
N ALA A 440 -0.32 29.75 -10.73
CA ALA A 440 0.39 28.50 -10.92
C ALA A 440 0.34 28.04 -12.38
N ASP A 441 1.39 27.32 -12.77
CA ASP A 441 1.60 26.89 -14.14
C ASP A 441 1.42 25.37 -14.28
N ILE A 442 0.87 24.96 -15.42
CA ILE A 442 0.89 23.57 -15.88
C ILE A 442 1.64 23.53 -17.21
N VAL A 443 2.69 22.73 -17.29
CA VAL A 443 3.43 22.51 -18.53
C VAL A 443 2.85 21.32 -19.27
N ALA A 444 2.34 21.56 -20.48
CA ALA A 444 1.88 20.53 -21.39
C ALA A 444 3.02 20.12 -22.33
N HIS A 445 3.31 18.83 -22.39
CA HIS A 445 4.29 18.25 -23.29
C HIS A 445 3.59 17.57 -24.46
N ASN A 446 3.71 18.16 -25.65
CA ASN A 446 3.27 17.58 -26.91
C ASN A 446 4.41 16.72 -27.51
N PRO A 447 4.25 15.38 -27.56
CA PRO A 447 5.29 14.48 -28.06
C PRO A 447 5.32 14.38 -29.60
N GLN A 448 4.40 15.05 -30.31
CA GLN A 448 4.31 15.01 -31.76
C GLN A 448 5.26 16.03 -32.40
N ALA A 449 5.69 15.72 -33.63
CA ALA A 449 6.46 16.65 -34.45
C ALA A 449 5.62 17.84 -34.99
N GLY A 450 4.29 17.73 -34.92
CA GLY A 450 3.34 18.76 -35.34
C GLY A 450 2.48 19.28 -34.19
N PRO A 451 1.78 20.41 -34.39
CA PRO A 451 0.87 20.95 -33.38
C PRO A 451 -0.29 19.98 -33.11
N LEU A 452 -0.75 19.97 -31.86
CA LEU A 452 -1.95 19.25 -31.45
C LEU A 452 -3.09 20.23 -31.21
N LEU A 453 -4.29 19.86 -31.66
CA LEU A 453 -5.52 20.54 -31.24
C LEU A 453 -6.05 19.81 -30.00
N VAL A 454 -6.15 20.51 -28.88
CA VAL A 454 -6.66 19.93 -27.64
C VAL A 454 -7.92 20.64 -27.17
N ARG A 455 -8.89 19.82 -26.74
CA ARG A 455 -10.04 20.30 -25.99
C ARG A 455 -9.79 20.08 -24.50
N LEU A 456 -9.70 21.17 -23.75
CA LEU A 456 -9.55 21.16 -22.30
C LEU A 456 -10.93 21.22 -21.64
N ARG A 457 -11.16 20.36 -20.64
CA ARG A 457 -12.32 20.42 -19.76
C ARG A 457 -11.89 20.31 -18.33
N PHE A 458 -12.38 21.18 -17.47
CA PHE A 458 -12.10 21.13 -16.04
C PHE A 458 -13.18 21.92 -15.29
N THR A 459 -13.24 21.70 -13.99
CA THR A 459 -14.03 22.52 -13.09
C THR A 459 -13.07 23.34 -12.25
N ILE A 460 -13.33 24.64 -12.07
CA ILE A 460 -12.54 25.50 -11.21
C ILE A 460 -13.42 26.14 -10.15
N SER A 461 -12.92 26.14 -8.92
CA SER A 461 -13.62 26.72 -7.77
C SER A 461 -12.64 27.42 -6.86
N ALA A 462 -13.10 28.41 -6.11
CA ALA A 462 -12.30 29.08 -5.10
C ALA A 462 -13.13 29.28 -3.83
N ASP A 463 -12.43 29.47 -2.72
CA ASP A 463 -13.05 29.92 -1.47
C ASP A 463 -12.59 31.36 -1.23
N GLY A 464 -13.56 32.27 -1.20
CA GLY A 464 -13.36 33.72 -1.29
C GLY A 464 -13.39 34.28 -2.72
N TRP A 465 -13.61 35.59 -2.79
CA TRP A 465 -13.72 36.34 -4.04
C TRP A 465 -12.36 36.52 -4.74
N ARG A 466 -12.28 36.08 -6.00
CA ARG A 466 -11.08 36.25 -6.84
C ARG A 466 -11.41 36.10 -8.32
N THR A 467 -10.62 36.73 -9.18
CA THR A 467 -10.62 36.49 -10.62
C THR A 467 -9.54 35.48 -10.96
N VAL A 468 -9.91 34.38 -11.62
CA VAL A 468 -8.93 33.45 -12.20
C VAL A 468 -8.92 33.60 -13.72
N ARG A 469 -7.73 33.70 -14.29
CA ARG A 469 -7.49 33.79 -15.73
C ARG A 469 -6.63 32.63 -16.18
N LEU A 470 -6.92 32.07 -17.35
CA LEU A 470 -6.10 31.05 -17.99
C LEU A 470 -5.46 31.63 -19.25
N ARG A 471 -4.13 31.59 -19.31
CA ARG A 471 -3.35 31.89 -20.51
C ARG A 471 -2.67 30.64 -21.00
N VAL A 472 -2.45 30.55 -22.31
CA VAL A 472 -1.64 29.50 -22.92
C VAL A 472 -0.56 30.15 -23.75
N ASN A 473 0.70 29.96 -23.38
CA ASN A 473 1.85 30.62 -24.00
C ASN A 473 1.65 32.14 -24.10
N GLY A 474 1.16 32.77 -23.02
CA GLY A 474 0.86 34.20 -22.94
C GLY A 474 -0.46 34.65 -23.57
N LEU A 475 -1.15 33.81 -24.38
CA LEU A 475 -2.44 34.14 -24.96
C LEU A 475 -3.58 33.87 -23.97
N GLY A 476 -4.36 34.90 -23.61
CA GLY A 476 -5.54 34.75 -22.75
C GLY A 476 -6.65 33.97 -23.43
N LEU A 477 -7.02 32.82 -22.86
CA LEU A 477 -8.09 31.96 -23.39
C LEU A 477 -9.38 32.04 -22.59
N TRP A 478 -9.29 32.32 -21.29
CA TRP A 478 -10.44 32.30 -20.40
C TRP A 478 -10.20 33.17 -19.15
N ALA A 479 -11.27 33.72 -18.60
CA ALA A 479 -11.27 34.41 -17.32
C ALA A 479 -12.66 34.27 -16.68
N SER A 480 -12.71 34.14 -15.35
CA SER A 480 -13.96 34.25 -14.59
C SER A 480 -13.69 34.80 -13.21
N GLU A 481 -14.65 35.56 -12.71
CA GLU A 481 -14.76 35.86 -11.28
C GLU A 481 -15.34 34.63 -10.58
N LEU A 482 -14.74 34.27 -9.45
CA LEU A 482 -15.17 33.19 -8.57
C LEU A 482 -15.53 33.82 -7.23
N SER A 483 -16.74 33.57 -6.76
CA SER A 483 -17.23 33.92 -5.42
C SER A 483 -17.17 32.71 -4.49
N GLN A 484 -17.45 32.93 -3.20
CA GLN A 484 -17.49 31.89 -2.19
C GLN A 484 -18.47 30.77 -2.58
N HIS A 485 -17.98 29.53 -2.64
CA HIS A 485 -18.71 28.33 -3.09
C HIS A 485 -19.10 28.30 -4.58
N SER A 486 -18.61 29.22 -5.40
CA SER A 486 -18.78 29.13 -6.85
C SER A 486 -17.87 28.05 -7.45
N SER A 487 -18.43 27.28 -8.37
CA SER A 487 -17.74 26.27 -9.15
C SER A 487 -18.14 26.48 -10.60
N VAL A 488 -17.16 26.64 -11.47
CA VAL A 488 -17.37 26.92 -12.89
C VAL A 488 -16.81 25.77 -13.72
N ASP A 489 -17.67 25.15 -14.52
CA ASP A 489 -17.25 24.18 -15.51
C ASP A 489 -16.74 24.89 -16.76
N VAL A 490 -15.49 24.64 -17.12
CA VAL A 490 -14.80 25.28 -18.24
C VAL A 490 -14.59 24.25 -19.35
N THR A 491 -14.94 24.62 -20.58
CA THR A 491 -14.62 23.85 -21.80
C THR A 491 -13.98 24.76 -22.82
N LEU A 492 -12.71 24.50 -23.14
CA LEU A 492 -11.98 25.18 -24.22
C LEU A 492 -11.84 24.20 -25.39
N ASN A 493 -12.43 24.52 -26.54
CA ASN A 493 -12.57 23.56 -27.64
C ASN A 493 -11.37 23.49 -28.58
N GLU A 494 -10.61 24.57 -28.73
CA GLU A 494 -9.61 24.73 -29.79
C GLU A 494 -8.30 25.30 -29.23
N VAL A 495 -7.71 24.63 -28.24
CA VAL A 495 -6.39 25.02 -27.73
C VAL A 495 -5.32 24.37 -28.60
N VAL A 496 -4.50 25.17 -29.28
CA VAL A 496 -3.41 24.65 -30.11
C VAL A 496 -2.14 24.58 -29.30
N LEU A 497 -1.59 23.38 -29.15
CA LEU A 497 -0.31 23.14 -28.48
C LEU A 497 0.77 22.84 -29.53
N PRO A 498 1.77 23.72 -29.73
CA PRO A 498 2.91 23.41 -30.59
C PRO A 498 3.69 22.16 -30.14
N PRO A 499 4.55 21.60 -31.01
CA PRO A 499 5.50 20.56 -30.60
C PRO A 499 6.33 20.97 -29.38
N GLY A 500 6.56 20.03 -28.46
CA GLY A 500 7.33 20.30 -27.24
C GLY A 500 6.48 20.89 -26.11
N GLU A 501 7.02 21.89 -25.42
CA GLU A 501 6.41 22.45 -24.21
C GLU A 501 5.44 23.59 -24.52
N SER A 502 4.33 23.61 -23.79
CA SER A 502 3.40 24.74 -23.76
C SER A 502 2.96 25.01 -22.33
N ARG A 503 2.97 26.28 -21.94
CA ARG A 503 2.65 26.68 -20.56
C ARG A 503 1.20 27.12 -20.47
N LEU A 504 0.43 26.46 -19.62
CA LEU A 504 -0.92 26.81 -19.22
C LEU A 504 -0.81 27.58 -17.90
N GLU A 505 -0.95 28.89 -17.94
CA GLU A 505 -0.75 29.79 -16.81
C GLU A 505 -2.11 30.11 -16.17
N PHE A 506 -2.32 29.66 -14.93
CA PHE A 506 -3.50 30.01 -14.15
C PHE A 506 -3.16 31.16 -13.22
N ILE A 507 -3.73 32.34 -13.48
CA ILE A 507 -3.39 33.59 -12.79
C ILE A 507 -4.56 34.02 -11.92
N THR A 508 -4.29 34.29 -10.65
CA THR A 508 -5.26 34.85 -9.68
C THR A 508 -4.84 36.26 -9.27
N ASP A 509 -5.81 37.15 -9.08
CA ASP A 509 -5.60 38.52 -8.59
C ASP A 509 -5.50 38.61 -7.05
N THR A 510 -6.11 37.67 -6.35
CA THR A 510 -6.09 37.58 -4.89
C THR A 510 -5.06 36.54 -4.42
N PRO A 511 -4.28 36.82 -3.35
CA PRO A 511 -3.37 35.83 -2.75
C PRO A 511 -4.13 34.63 -2.17
N SER A 512 -3.39 33.56 -1.86
CA SER A 512 -3.92 32.41 -1.13
C SER A 512 -4.25 32.73 0.32
N SER A 513 -5.22 32.02 0.89
CA SER A 513 -5.63 32.11 2.29
C SER A 513 -5.84 30.73 2.90
N ARG A 514 -5.75 30.59 4.22
CA ARG A 514 -6.12 29.33 4.89
C ARG A 514 -7.63 29.14 4.83
N LEU A 515 -8.07 27.95 4.45
CA LEU A 515 -9.49 27.61 4.32
C LEU A 515 -9.90 26.64 5.42
N GLY A 516 -10.81 27.08 6.30
CA GLY A 516 -11.28 26.29 7.44
C GLY A 516 -10.12 25.79 8.32
N GLY A 517 -10.05 24.46 8.50
CA GLY A 517 -9.00 23.78 9.26
C GLY A 517 -7.79 23.32 8.42
N ASP A 518 -7.73 23.61 7.12
CA ASP A 518 -6.58 23.24 6.30
C ASP A 518 -5.37 24.12 6.66
N PRO A 519 -4.21 23.55 7.02
CA PRO A 519 -3.04 24.33 7.39
C PRO A 519 -2.39 25.05 6.20
N ARG A 520 -2.69 24.62 4.97
CA ARG A 520 -2.10 25.15 3.74
C ARG A 520 -2.76 26.47 3.34
N PRO A 521 -1.99 27.42 2.79
CA PRO A 521 -2.56 28.57 2.09
C PRO A 521 -3.08 28.14 0.71
N LEU A 522 -4.39 28.23 0.49
CA LEU A 522 -5.07 27.78 -0.72
C LEU A 522 -5.64 28.98 -1.50
N ALA A 523 -5.46 29.00 -2.82
CA ALA A 523 -6.00 30.03 -3.70
C ALA A 523 -7.27 29.55 -4.42
N PHE A 524 -7.11 28.61 -5.35
CA PHE A 524 -8.22 28.00 -6.08
C PHE A 524 -7.95 26.50 -6.28
N LYS A 525 -9.01 25.78 -6.61
CA LYS A 525 -9.03 24.34 -6.84
C LYS A 525 -9.38 24.04 -8.28
N LEU A 526 -8.50 23.31 -8.97
CA LEU A 526 -8.73 22.78 -10.30
C LEU A 526 -9.16 21.31 -10.18
N GLN A 527 -10.33 20.95 -10.70
CA GLN A 527 -10.91 19.61 -10.59
C GLN A 527 -11.11 18.99 -11.96
N ASN A 528 -10.96 17.66 -12.02
CA ASN A 528 -11.38 16.84 -13.15
C ASN A 528 -10.81 17.28 -14.51
N LEU A 529 -9.54 17.70 -14.54
CA LEU A 529 -8.86 18.15 -15.76
C LEU A 529 -8.78 17.03 -16.81
N ARG A 530 -9.45 17.24 -17.95
CA ARG A 530 -9.49 16.33 -19.09
C ARG A 530 -8.95 17.01 -20.33
N VAL A 531 -8.02 16.34 -20.99
CA VAL A 531 -7.43 16.76 -22.26
C VAL A 531 -7.89 15.79 -23.34
N ASN A 532 -8.70 16.26 -24.28
CA ASN A 532 -9.03 15.46 -25.47
C ASN A 532 -8.15 15.94 -26.63
N VAL A 533 -7.19 15.11 -27.02
CA VAL A 533 -6.26 15.37 -28.13
C VAL A 533 -6.93 15.00 -29.45
N GLN A 534 -6.85 15.90 -30.42
CA GLN A 534 -7.42 15.80 -31.76
C GLN A 534 -6.39 16.20 -32.81
N GLN A 535 -6.57 15.72 -34.04
CA GLN A 535 -5.79 16.26 -35.15
C GLN A 535 -6.20 17.72 -35.40
N PRO A 536 -5.25 18.61 -35.72
CA PRO A 536 -5.57 19.92 -36.26
C PRO A 536 -6.49 19.74 -37.48
N ARG A 537 -7.56 20.55 -37.58
CA ARG A 537 -8.35 20.56 -38.82
C ARG A 537 -7.41 20.88 -39.99
N PRO A 538 -7.50 20.15 -41.12
CA PRO A 538 -6.78 20.53 -42.33
C PRO A 538 -7.22 21.95 -42.74
N ALA A 539 -6.26 22.78 -43.12
CA ALA A 539 -6.53 24.13 -43.58
C ALA A 539 -7.53 24.09 -44.75
N GLY A 540 -8.76 24.57 -44.53
CA GLY A 540 -9.82 24.64 -45.55
C GLY A 540 -11.16 23.97 -45.23
N ALA A 541 -11.31 23.28 -44.09
CA ALA A 541 -12.61 22.73 -43.69
C ALA A 541 -13.47 23.78 -42.96
N THR A 542 -14.50 24.32 -43.63
CA THR A 542 -15.53 25.18 -43.01
C THR A 542 -16.43 24.41 -42.03
N PRO A 543 -16.98 25.09 -41.00
CA PRO A 543 -17.66 24.48 -39.86
C PRO A 543 -18.89 23.64 -40.18
#